data_AF-A0AAN9GAL6-F1
#
_entry.id   AF-A0AAN9GAL6-F1
#
_cell.length_a   1.000
_cell.length_b   1.000
_cell.length_c   1.000
_cell.angle_alpha   90.00
_cell.angle_beta   90.00
_cell.angle_gamma   90.00
#
_symmetry.space_group_name_H-M   'P 1'
#
loop_
_entity.id
_entity.type
_entity.pdbx_description
1 polymer ?
#
loop_
_entity_poly.entity_id
_entity_poly.type
_entity_poly.pdbx_seq_one_letter_code
_entity_poly.pdbx_strand_id
1 'polypeptide(L)'
;MGSCTDPTERYCWGHDPELLRELRQHVLCRNSQLDLLLSLFGERGHLTPASVFMYGHTATGKSYIIETLLKTLNLPSVFINCIECYSSRYLYEHILTNLPLAKKGDKSSAPSTCDNMNDFVRLLKSEVEQRKLQDETVYIVLDRAERLRDMDVNILPTFLRLQELTGLNICTVLLSEILWEKFRCGTGFCEPFTLYLPDFSQEELRRIMALDCPEGQSETLYSNYLSLFMSVFYQICRDLRELRHMALLNFPKYIEPIEKGEATENDSRKLWRNIEPHLKKALQTVYLREVSR
;
A
#
# COMPACT_ATOMS: atom_id res chain seq x y z
N MET A 1 12.33 21.15 35.97
CA MET A 1 11.47 19.96 35.82
C MET A 1 11.27 19.77 34.34
N GLY A 2 11.98 18.79 33.77
CA GLY A 2 11.98 18.53 32.34
C GLY A 2 10.64 17.99 31.90
N SER A 3 10.09 18.58 30.85
CA SER A 3 8.97 18.02 30.10
C SER A 3 9.44 16.72 29.44
N CYS A 4 8.74 15.62 29.72
CA CYS A 4 8.84 14.39 28.95
C CYS A 4 8.51 14.72 27.50
N THR A 5 9.53 14.72 26.64
CA THR A 5 9.35 14.67 25.19
C THR A 5 8.93 13.25 24.84
N ASP A 6 7.79 13.11 24.19
CA ASP A 6 7.32 11.82 23.69
C ASP A 6 8.38 11.28 22.71
N PRO A 7 8.86 10.03 22.81
CA PRO A 7 9.96 9.53 21.97
C PRO A 7 9.67 9.57 20.46
N THR A 8 8.41 9.75 20.07
CA THR A 8 7.90 9.78 18.70
C THR A 8 8.12 11.11 17.96
N GLU A 9 8.47 12.19 18.63
CA GLU A 9 8.69 13.50 17.98
C GLU A 9 10.08 13.61 17.32
N ARG A 10 11.00 12.67 17.58
CA ARG A 10 12.41 12.81 17.16
C ARG A 10 12.70 12.46 15.70
N TYR A 11 11.73 11.94 14.95
CA TYR A 11 11.95 11.43 13.57
C TYR A 11 11.14 12.16 12.49
N CYS A 12 10.41 13.22 12.85
CA CYS A 12 9.63 13.98 11.88
C CYS A 12 10.46 15.18 11.44
N TRP A 13 11.03 15.13 10.24
CA TRP A 13 11.79 16.21 9.60
C TRP A 13 10.94 17.47 9.33
N GLY A 14 10.40 18.11 10.37
CA GLY A 14 9.60 19.33 10.25
C GLY A 14 8.25 19.18 9.53
N HIS A 15 7.79 17.95 9.26
CA HIS A 15 6.48 17.71 8.66
C HIS A 15 5.35 18.21 9.56
N ASP A 16 4.31 18.78 8.94
CA ASP A 16 3.16 19.33 9.66
C ASP A 16 2.51 18.26 10.56
N PRO A 17 2.43 18.48 11.88
CA PRO A 17 1.86 17.51 12.81
C PRO A 17 0.40 17.18 12.48
N GLU A 18 -0.35 18.07 11.83
CA GLU A 18 -1.72 17.81 11.41
C GLU A 18 -1.79 16.77 10.28
N LEU A 19 -0.91 16.87 9.28
CA LEU A 19 -0.80 15.90 8.18
C LEU A 19 -0.35 14.52 8.69
N LEU A 20 0.59 14.49 9.63
CA LEU A 20 1.05 13.26 10.26
C LEU A 20 -0.07 12.58 11.05
N ARG A 21 -0.95 13.38 11.69
CA ARG A 21 -2.13 12.85 12.38
C ARG A 21 -3.15 12.27 11.39
N GLU A 22 -3.40 12.96 10.28
CA GLU A 22 -4.27 12.46 9.21
C GLU A 22 -3.75 11.14 8.61
N LEU A 23 -2.44 11.06 8.32
CA LEU A 23 -1.79 9.84 7.87
C LEU A 23 -1.97 8.67 8.85
N ARG A 24 -1.78 8.92 10.14
CA ARG A 24 -1.93 7.91 11.21
C ARG A 24 -3.39 7.51 11.45
N GLN A 25 -4.36 8.33 11.06
CA GLN A 25 -5.78 7.96 11.09
C GLN A 25 -6.14 7.02 9.94
N HIS A 26 -5.57 7.22 8.75
CA HIS A 26 -5.81 6.36 7.59
C HIS A 26 -5.03 5.04 7.64
N VAL A 27 -3.74 5.10 8.00
CA VAL A 27 -2.86 3.94 8.03
C VAL A 27 -2.80 3.35 9.44
N LEU A 28 -3.61 2.33 9.69
CA LEU A 28 -3.65 1.64 10.97
C LEU A 28 -2.60 0.52 11.08
N CYS A 29 -2.10 0.31 12.30
CA CYS A 29 -1.23 -0.81 12.69
C CYS A 29 0.10 -0.89 11.91
N ARG A 30 0.55 0.21 11.30
CA ARG A 30 1.78 0.27 10.49
C ARG A 30 2.66 1.48 10.82
N ASN A 31 2.57 1.96 12.06
CA ASN A 31 3.26 3.17 12.52
C ASN A 31 4.77 3.07 12.37
N SER A 32 5.39 1.93 12.72
CA SER A 32 6.84 1.77 12.63
C SER A 32 7.35 1.82 11.18
N GLN A 33 6.64 1.19 10.24
CA GLN A 33 6.98 1.27 8.82
C GLN A 33 6.74 2.68 8.26
N LEU A 34 5.66 3.33 8.68
CA LEU A 34 5.35 4.71 8.28
C LEU A 34 6.41 5.69 8.78
N ASP A 35 6.81 5.61 10.05
CA ASP A 35 7.84 6.46 10.64
C ASP A 35 9.19 6.25 9.95
N LEU A 36 9.53 5.00 9.59
CA LEU A 36 10.74 4.70 8.81
C LEU A 36 10.68 5.30 7.40
N LEU A 37 9.56 5.15 6.69
CA LEU A 37 9.38 5.76 5.36
C LEU A 37 9.45 7.29 5.41
N LEU A 38 8.80 7.91 6.40
CA LEU A 38 8.86 9.35 6.63
C LEU A 38 10.29 9.83 6.91
N SER A 39 11.04 9.08 7.73
CA SER A 39 12.43 9.40 8.04
C SER A 39 13.34 9.29 6.80
N LEU A 40 13.04 8.35 5.90
CA LEU A 40 13.79 8.07 4.68
C LEU A 40 13.47 9.05 3.56
N PHE A 41 12.22 9.49 3.45
CA PHE A 41 11.80 10.49 2.46
C PHE A 41 12.24 11.90 2.84
N GLY A 42 12.41 12.18 4.14
CA GLY A 42 12.94 13.47 4.59
C GLY A 42 12.06 14.65 4.19
N GLU A 43 12.69 15.79 3.90
CA GLU A 43 12.04 16.95 3.31
C GLU A 43 12.02 16.84 1.78
N ARG A 44 11.13 17.60 1.12
CA ARG A 44 10.88 17.49 -0.33
C ARG A 44 12.14 17.61 -1.19
N GLY A 45 13.06 18.49 -0.81
CA GLY A 45 14.31 18.75 -1.55
C GLY A 45 15.51 17.91 -1.09
N HIS A 46 15.38 17.08 -0.05
CA HIS A 46 16.47 16.22 0.39
C HIS A 46 16.69 15.08 -0.62
N LEU A 47 17.96 14.70 -0.78
CA LEU A 47 18.29 13.53 -1.57
C LEU A 47 17.83 12.28 -0.82
N THR A 48 16.95 11.53 -1.46
CA THR A 48 16.47 10.24 -0.96
C THR A 48 17.29 9.10 -1.57
N PRO A 49 17.22 7.89 -1.00
CA PRO A 49 17.81 6.71 -1.63
C PRO A 49 17.28 6.52 -3.06
N ALA A 50 18.17 6.18 -4.00
CA ALA A 50 17.83 6.00 -5.42
C ALA A 50 16.70 4.98 -5.63
N SER A 51 16.67 3.93 -4.79
CA SER A 51 15.62 2.92 -4.84
C SER A 51 15.28 2.35 -3.47
N VAL A 52 13.98 2.10 -3.28
CA VAL A 52 13.40 1.47 -2.09
C VAL A 52 12.63 0.25 -2.54
N PHE A 53 12.89 -0.89 -1.90
CA PHE A 53 12.22 -2.15 -2.21
C PHE A 53 11.35 -2.59 -1.02
N MET A 54 10.04 -2.52 -1.18
CA MET A 54 9.08 -2.94 -0.16
C MET A 54 8.51 -4.31 -0.48
N TYR A 55 8.61 -5.24 0.47
CA TYR A 55 8.11 -6.60 0.29
C TYR A 55 7.27 -7.09 1.47
N GLY A 56 6.35 -8.01 1.18
CA GLY A 56 5.42 -8.61 2.15
C GLY A 56 4.29 -9.34 1.42
N HIS A 57 3.46 -10.11 2.10
CA HIS A 57 2.39 -10.88 1.46
C HIS A 57 1.30 -10.02 0.83
N THR A 58 0.38 -10.65 0.08
CA THR A 58 -0.86 -10.01 -0.38
C THR A 58 -1.59 -9.35 0.79
N ALA A 59 -2.31 -8.25 0.53
CA ALA A 59 -3.16 -7.58 1.52
C ALA A 59 -2.46 -7.03 2.79
N THR A 60 -1.14 -6.96 2.82
CA THR A 60 -0.35 -6.28 3.88
C THR A 60 -0.40 -4.74 3.82
N GLY A 61 -1.03 -4.19 2.78
CA GLY A 61 -1.24 -2.74 2.63
C GLY A 61 -0.08 -1.97 2.00
N LYS A 62 0.92 -2.64 1.39
CA LYS A 62 2.09 -1.99 0.73
C LYS A 62 1.69 -0.80 -0.16
N SER A 63 0.86 -1.06 -1.17
CA SER A 63 0.40 -0.05 -2.14
C SER A 63 -0.39 1.05 -1.44
N TYR A 64 -1.28 0.69 -0.50
CA TYR A 64 -2.09 1.63 0.26
C TYR A 64 -1.23 2.61 1.08
N ILE A 65 -0.22 2.11 1.80
CA ILE A 65 0.66 2.96 2.63
C ILE A 65 1.39 3.99 1.76
N ILE A 66 2.01 3.54 0.67
CA ILE A 66 2.77 4.43 -0.22
C ILE A 66 1.86 5.42 -0.92
N GLU A 67 0.71 4.98 -1.42
CA GLU A 67 -0.25 5.85 -2.09
C GLU A 67 -0.81 6.91 -1.13
N THR A 68 -1.22 6.52 0.08
CA THR A 68 -1.69 7.46 1.10
C THR A 68 -0.58 8.43 1.53
N LEU A 69 0.65 7.94 1.75
CA LEU A 69 1.80 8.75 2.11
C LEU A 69 2.11 9.83 1.06
N LEU A 70 2.22 9.43 -0.21
CA LEU A 70 2.55 10.34 -1.31
C LEU A 70 1.42 11.35 -1.58
N LYS A 71 0.16 10.93 -1.43
CA LYS A 71 -1.01 11.82 -1.58
C LYS A 71 -1.12 12.84 -0.46
N THR A 72 -1.04 12.42 0.80
CA THR A 72 -1.18 13.35 1.94
C THR A 72 -0.03 14.34 2.02
N LEU A 73 1.19 13.90 1.73
CA LEU A 73 2.35 14.80 1.65
C LEU A 73 2.39 15.60 0.34
N ASN A 74 1.49 15.34 -0.61
CA ASN A 74 1.41 15.94 -1.94
C ASN A 74 2.79 15.97 -2.63
N LEU A 75 3.45 14.81 -2.64
CA LEU A 75 4.75 14.59 -3.25
C LEU A 75 4.58 14.23 -4.74
N PRO A 76 5.44 14.76 -5.64
CA PRO A 76 5.33 14.49 -7.05
C PRO A 76 5.63 13.00 -7.30
N SER A 77 4.60 12.25 -7.69
CA SER A 77 4.70 10.81 -7.79
C SER A 77 3.93 10.24 -8.97
N VAL A 78 4.39 9.09 -9.47
CA VAL A 78 3.74 8.30 -10.50
C VAL A 78 3.54 6.89 -9.97
N PHE A 79 2.32 6.36 -10.10
CA PHE A 79 1.99 5.02 -9.65
C PHE A 79 1.68 4.13 -10.85
N ILE A 80 2.34 2.97 -10.94
CA ILE A 80 2.24 2.08 -12.10
C ILE A 80 2.13 0.63 -11.65
N ASN A 81 1.18 -0.09 -12.23
CA ASN A 81 1.07 -1.53 -12.08
C ASN A 81 1.90 -2.24 -13.15
N CYS A 82 2.96 -2.95 -12.76
CA CYS A 82 3.85 -3.62 -13.70
C CYS A 82 3.17 -4.76 -14.47
N ILE A 83 2.05 -5.29 -13.98
CA ILE A 83 1.28 -6.33 -14.69
C ILE A 83 0.57 -5.78 -15.92
N GLU A 84 0.11 -4.52 -15.87
CA GLU A 84 -0.54 -3.86 -17.01
C GLU A 84 0.47 -3.51 -18.11
N CYS A 85 1.74 -3.36 -17.73
CA CYS A 85 2.83 -3.09 -18.64
C CYS A 85 3.31 -4.40 -19.30
N TYR A 86 2.86 -4.66 -20.52
CA TYR A 86 3.29 -5.86 -21.28
C TYR A 86 4.62 -5.65 -22.03
N SER A 87 5.04 -4.40 -22.25
CA SER A 87 6.31 -4.05 -22.91
C SER A 87 7.05 -2.95 -22.16
N SER A 88 8.38 -2.91 -22.31
CA SER A 88 9.25 -1.88 -21.76
C SER A 88 8.92 -0.49 -22.29
N ARG A 89 8.66 -0.40 -23.60
CA ARG A 89 8.16 0.82 -24.25
C ARG A 89 6.91 1.39 -23.56
N TYR A 90 5.90 0.54 -23.33
CA TYR A 90 4.67 0.99 -22.68
C TYR A 90 4.93 1.48 -21.26
N LEU A 91 5.79 0.79 -20.50
CA LEU A 91 6.20 1.23 -19.17
C LEU A 91 6.83 2.63 -19.20
N TYR A 92 7.76 2.88 -20.12
CA TYR A 92 8.42 4.18 -20.26
C TYR A 92 7.45 5.30 -20.66
N GLU A 93 6.62 5.06 -21.69
CA GLU A 93 5.63 6.02 -22.16
C GLU A 93 4.60 6.32 -21.05
N HIS A 94 4.18 5.30 -20.29
CA HIS A 94 3.25 5.46 -19.17
C HIS A 94 3.86 6.28 -18.03
N ILE A 95 5.14 6.10 -17.70
CA ILE A 95 5.83 6.94 -16.71
C ILE A 95 5.84 8.40 -17.17
N LEU A 96 6.33 8.66 -18.38
CA LEU A 96 6.50 10.01 -18.91
C LEU A 96 5.17 10.76 -19.00
N THR A 97 4.11 10.07 -19.42
CA THR A 97 2.77 10.64 -19.56
C THR A 97 2.16 10.99 -18.21
N ASN A 98 2.32 10.13 -17.21
CA ASN A 98 1.68 10.27 -15.90
C ASN A 98 2.52 11.03 -14.87
N LEU A 99 3.67 11.60 -15.25
CA LEU A 99 4.36 12.56 -14.39
C LEU A 99 3.38 13.66 -13.96
N PRO A 100 3.50 14.18 -12.73
CA PRO A 100 2.64 15.26 -12.26
C PRO A 100 2.86 16.53 -13.10
N LEU A 101 1.78 17.23 -13.45
CA LEU A 101 1.84 18.47 -14.23
C LEU A 101 2.22 19.65 -13.35
N ALA A 102 3.07 20.52 -13.88
CA ALA A 102 3.44 21.79 -13.26
C ALA A 102 2.35 22.85 -13.43
N LYS A 103 1.22 22.67 -12.73
CA LYS A 103 0.04 23.56 -12.74
C LYS A 103 -0.66 23.69 -14.12
N LYS A 104 -1.96 23.98 -14.05
CA LYS A 104 -2.87 24.10 -15.21
C LYS A 104 -2.40 25.20 -16.16
N GLY A 105 -1.91 24.83 -17.35
CA GLY A 105 -1.61 25.78 -18.41
C GLY A 105 -0.87 25.20 -19.61
N ASP A 106 0.06 24.27 -19.38
CA ASP A 106 0.82 23.68 -20.48
C ASP A 106 0.10 22.48 -21.07
N LYS A 107 -0.30 22.62 -22.33
CA LYS A 107 -0.67 21.49 -23.18
C LYS A 107 0.55 20.59 -23.24
N SER A 108 0.41 19.36 -22.74
CA SER A 108 1.37 18.29 -22.97
C SER A 108 1.78 18.32 -24.44
N SER A 109 3.04 18.62 -24.71
CA SER A 109 3.66 18.37 -26.01
C SER A 109 3.40 16.89 -26.34
N ALA A 110 3.12 16.60 -27.62
CA ALA A 110 2.72 15.27 -28.06
C ALA A 110 3.63 14.17 -27.48
N PRO A 111 3.09 12.99 -27.15
CA PRO A 111 3.89 11.90 -26.58
C PRO A 111 5.05 11.61 -27.54
N SER A 112 6.26 11.94 -27.10
CA SER A 112 7.46 11.62 -27.85
C SER A 112 7.56 10.10 -27.82
N THR A 113 7.66 9.45 -28.98
CA THR A 113 7.80 8.01 -29.05
C THR A 113 9.06 7.60 -28.29
N CYS A 114 8.88 6.85 -27.21
CA CYS A 114 9.96 6.40 -26.35
C CYS A 114 10.28 4.95 -26.71
N ASP A 115 11.15 4.75 -27.69
CA ASP A 115 11.44 3.41 -28.20
C ASP A 115 12.46 2.68 -27.33
N ASN A 116 13.42 3.41 -26.74
CA ASN A 116 14.55 2.83 -26.01
C ASN A 116 14.76 3.49 -24.64
N MET A 117 15.48 2.77 -23.77
CA MET A 117 15.84 3.22 -22.42
C MET A 117 16.64 4.53 -22.38
N ASN A 118 17.53 4.77 -23.35
CA ASN A 118 18.28 6.04 -23.42
C ASN A 118 17.37 7.21 -23.77
N ASP A 119 16.38 6.98 -24.65
CA ASP A 119 15.37 7.98 -24.96
C ASP A 119 14.51 8.26 -23.73
N PHE A 120 14.13 7.23 -22.98
CA PHE A 120 13.43 7.38 -21.71
C PHE A 120 14.20 8.28 -20.73
N VAL A 121 15.49 8.00 -20.48
CA VAL A 121 16.31 8.81 -19.56
C VAL A 121 16.41 10.26 -20.02
N ARG A 122 16.61 10.50 -21.33
CA ARG A 122 16.68 11.84 -21.91
C ARG A 122 15.36 12.60 -21.81
N LEU A 123 14.25 11.94 -22.19
CA LEU A 123 12.91 12.51 -22.12
C LEU A 123 12.49 12.79 -20.68
N LEU A 124 12.81 11.89 -19.75
CA LEU A 124 12.55 12.08 -18.33
C LEU A 124 13.25 13.32 -17.78
N LYS A 125 14.52 13.56 -18.15
CA LYS A 125 15.23 14.80 -17.77
C LYS A 125 14.51 16.04 -18.29
N SER A 126 14.16 16.03 -19.58
CA SER A 126 13.44 17.14 -20.23
C SER A 126 12.08 17.40 -19.58
N GLU A 127 11.31 16.37 -19.28
CA GLU A 127 9.98 16.49 -18.65
C GLU A 127 10.09 17.04 -17.23
N VAL A 128 11.02 16.55 -16.41
CA VAL A 128 11.24 17.04 -15.03
C VAL A 128 11.65 18.52 -15.03
N GLU A 129 12.50 18.92 -15.99
CA GLU A 129 12.95 20.30 -16.17
C GLU A 129 11.82 21.22 -16.65
N GLN A 130 11.06 20.80 -17.66
CA GLN A 130 9.87 21.53 -18.15
C GLN A 130 8.83 21.71 -17.04
N ARG A 131 8.66 20.68 -16.20
CA ARG A 131 7.69 20.69 -15.11
C ARG A 131 8.22 21.34 -13.83
N LYS A 132 9.43 21.92 -13.84
CA LYS A 132 10.05 22.60 -12.68
C LYS A 132 10.05 21.74 -11.40
N LEU A 133 10.29 20.43 -11.56
CA LEU A 133 10.38 19.47 -10.47
C LEU A 133 11.85 19.23 -10.03
N GLN A 134 12.77 20.12 -10.39
CA GLN A 134 14.21 19.94 -10.14
C GLN A 134 14.58 20.07 -8.66
N ASP A 135 13.83 20.88 -7.91
CA ASP A 135 14.07 21.16 -6.50
C ASP A 135 13.37 20.16 -5.56
N GLU A 136 12.55 19.25 -6.11
CA GLU A 136 11.79 18.26 -5.34
C GLU A 136 12.17 16.82 -5.75
N THR A 137 12.00 15.89 -4.81
CA THR A 137 12.17 14.45 -5.07
C THR A 137 10.97 13.91 -5.85
N VAL A 138 11.20 13.34 -7.04
CA VAL A 138 10.17 12.67 -7.84
C VAL A 138 10.12 11.17 -7.51
N TYR A 139 8.95 10.67 -7.14
CA TYR A 139 8.76 9.27 -6.78
C TYR A 139 8.14 8.46 -7.92
N ILE A 140 8.78 7.35 -8.30
CA ILE A 140 8.23 6.41 -9.29
C ILE A 140 7.90 5.11 -8.56
N VAL A 141 6.62 4.83 -8.39
CA VAL A 141 6.14 3.63 -7.69
C VAL A 141 5.75 2.56 -8.70
N LEU A 142 6.45 1.44 -8.64
CA LEU A 142 6.25 0.27 -9.47
C LEU A 142 5.63 -0.83 -8.61
N ASP A 143 4.31 -0.97 -8.72
CA ASP A 143 3.55 -2.02 -8.05
C ASP A 143 3.70 -3.35 -8.78
N ARG A 144 3.72 -4.46 -8.03
CA ARG A 144 3.94 -5.83 -8.53
C ARG A 144 5.21 -5.94 -9.37
N ALA A 145 6.30 -5.39 -8.84
CA ALA A 145 7.60 -5.30 -9.49
C ALA A 145 8.18 -6.67 -9.87
N GLU A 146 7.67 -7.79 -9.33
CA GLU A 146 8.05 -9.14 -9.74
C GLU A 146 8.01 -9.37 -11.26
N ARG A 147 7.12 -8.65 -11.96
CA ARG A 147 6.97 -8.73 -13.42
C ARG A 147 8.16 -8.14 -14.18
N LEU A 148 8.87 -7.18 -13.58
CA LEU A 148 10.06 -6.54 -14.20
C LEU A 148 11.18 -7.55 -14.45
N ARG A 149 11.20 -8.68 -13.74
CA ARG A 149 12.18 -9.76 -13.93
C ARG A 149 11.96 -10.54 -15.23
N ASP A 150 10.73 -10.55 -15.73
CA ASP A 150 10.35 -11.24 -16.97
C ASP A 150 10.44 -10.32 -18.20
N MET A 151 10.72 -9.02 -17.99
CA MET A 151 10.92 -8.04 -19.06
C MET A 151 12.40 -8.03 -19.52
N ASP A 152 12.83 -6.95 -20.17
CA ASP A 152 14.22 -6.81 -20.61
C ASP A 152 15.21 -6.73 -19.43
N VAL A 153 16.35 -7.41 -19.58
CA VAL A 153 17.37 -7.61 -18.53
C VAL A 153 17.92 -6.30 -17.96
N ASN A 154 17.89 -5.22 -18.74
CA ASN A 154 18.40 -3.90 -18.38
C ASN A 154 17.40 -3.01 -17.63
N ILE A 155 16.12 -3.37 -17.58
CA ILE A 155 15.07 -2.51 -16.99
C ILE A 155 15.29 -2.34 -15.49
N LEU A 156 15.39 -3.46 -14.77
CA LEU A 156 15.53 -3.44 -13.32
C LEU A 156 16.82 -2.71 -12.87
N PRO A 157 18.02 -3.00 -13.41
CA PRO A 157 19.23 -2.23 -13.09
C PRO A 157 19.09 -0.72 -13.32
N THR A 158 18.41 -0.34 -14.42
CA THR A 158 18.20 1.06 -14.76
C THR A 158 17.30 1.77 -13.78
N PHE A 159 16.19 1.15 -13.36
CA PHE A 159 15.29 1.73 -12.38
C PHE A 159 15.94 1.88 -10.99
N LEU A 160 16.81 0.95 -10.60
CA LEU A 160 17.58 1.05 -9.35
C LEU A 160 18.60 2.18 -9.36
N ARG A 161 19.14 2.52 -10.54
CA ARG A 161 20.16 3.56 -10.74
C ARG A 161 19.63 4.80 -11.45
N LEU A 162 18.31 4.97 -11.50
CA LEU A 162 17.69 6.01 -12.32
C LEU A 162 18.12 7.40 -11.87
N GLN A 163 18.29 7.60 -10.56
CA GLN A 163 18.83 8.82 -9.95
C GLN A 163 20.22 9.17 -10.53
N GLU A 164 21.14 8.19 -10.62
CA GLU A 164 22.50 8.39 -11.17
C GLU A 164 22.48 8.65 -12.68
N LEU A 165 21.68 7.89 -13.43
CA LEU A 165 21.58 8.01 -14.88
C LEU A 165 20.96 9.35 -15.30
N THR A 166 19.97 9.81 -14.53
CA THR A 166 19.29 11.07 -14.78
C THR A 166 20.04 12.28 -14.22
N GLY A 167 20.80 12.10 -13.13
CA GLY A 167 21.37 13.23 -12.38
C GLY A 167 20.30 14.07 -11.68
N LEU A 168 19.10 13.52 -11.52
CA LEU A 168 17.94 14.16 -10.90
C LEU A 168 17.62 13.47 -9.58
N ASN A 169 16.90 14.16 -8.69
CA ASN A 169 16.44 13.59 -7.43
C ASN A 169 15.21 12.70 -7.64
N ILE A 170 15.42 11.47 -8.10
CA ILE A 170 14.38 10.49 -8.37
C ILE A 170 14.53 9.30 -7.42
N CYS A 171 13.42 8.91 -6.78
CA CYS A 171 13.34 7.71 -5.95
C CYS A 171 12.41 6.68 -6.58
N THR A 172 12.94 5.52 -6.92
CA THR A 172 12.14 4.41 -7.43
C THR A 172 11.70 3.49 -6.29
N VAL A 173 10.39 3.38 -6.07
CA VAL A 173 9.79 2.50 -5.05
C VAL A 173 9.26 1.24 -5.74
N LEU A 174 9.86 0.10 -5.43
CA LEU A 174 9.48 -1.21 -5.95
C LEU A 174 8.62 -1.93 -4.91
N LEU A 175 7.39 -2.30 -5.25
CA LEU A 175 6.51 -3.09 -4.39
C LEU A 175 6.42 -4.53 -4.92
N SER A 176 6.69 -5.52 -4.08
CA SER A 176 6.56 -6.93 -4.48
C SER A 176 6.12 -7.83 -3.34
N GLU A 177 5.69 -9.04 -3.67
CA GLU A 177 5.47 -10.13 -2.70
C GLU A 177 6.70 -11.03 -2.57
N ILE A 178 7.64 -10.90 -3.50
CA ILE A 178 8.81 -11.75 -3.60
C ILE A 178 9.98 -11.08 -2.88
N LEU A 179 10.81 -11.88 -2.21
CA LEU A 179 12.03 -11.41 -1.57
C LEU A 179 13.03 -10.85 -2.60
N TRP A 180 13.79 -9.84 -2.19
CA TRP A 180 14.75 -9.14 -3.05
C TRP A 180 15.81 -10.05 -3.66
N GLU A 181 16.23 -11.11 -2.95
CA GLU A 181 17.25 -12.04 -3.42
C GLU A 181 16.86 -12.72 -4.74
N LYS A 182 15.55 -12.88 -5.00
CA LYS A 182 15.01 -13.46 -6.23
C LYS A 182 14.94 -12.47 -7.40
N PHE A 183 15.34 -11.22 -7.19
CA PHE A 183 15.48 -10.20 -8.23
C PHE A 183 16.92 -10.09 -8.75
N ARG A 184 17.90 -10.65 -8.03
CA ARG A 184 19.31 -10.65 -8.43
C ARG A 184 19.51 -11.55 -9.66
N CYS A 185 19.46 -10.98 -10.84
CA CYS A 185 19.66 -11.68 -12.11
C CYS A 185 20.84 -11.06 -12.90
N GLY A 186 22.05 -11.60 -12.75
CA GLY A 186 23.24 -11.11 -13.47
C GLY A 186 24.17 -10.22 -12.63
N THR A 187 24.88 -9.29 -13.27
CA THR A 187 25.93 -8.46 -12.65
C THR A 187 25.60 -6.97 -12.70
N GLY A 188 25.99 -6.20 -11.67
CA GLY A 188 25.96 -4.73 -11.71
C GLY A 188 24.71 -4.05 -11.13
N PHE A 189 23.98 -4.73 -10.23
CA PHE A 189 22.85 -4.13 -9.52
C PHE A 189 23.32 -3.16 -8.43
N CYS A 190 22.57 -2.06 -8.27
CA CYS A 190 22.63 -1.24 -7.06
C CYS A 190 21.62 -1.81 -6.07
N GLU A 191 22.05 -2.11 -4.84
CA GLU A 191 21.17 -2.69 -3.82
C GLU A 191 20.21 -1.62 -3.29
N PRO A 192 18.88 -1.81 -3.44
CA PRO A 192 17.89 -0.88 -2.92
C PRO A 192 17.82 -0.96 -1.38
N PHE A 193 17.27 0.07 -0.77
CA PHE A 193 16.88 -0.01 0.63
C PHE A 193 15.67 -0.95 0.78
N THR A 194 15.86 -2.11 1.40
CA THR A 194 14.80 -3.11 1.56
C THR A 194 13.97 -2.85 2.83
N LEU A 195 12.65 -2.76 2.68
CA LEU A 195 11.69 -2.59 3.77
C LEU A 195 10.71 -3.77 3.80
N TYR A 196 10.64 -4.45 4.94
CA TYR A 196 9.71 -5.56 5.16
C TYR A 196 8.39 -5.08 5.77
N LEU A 197 7.27 -5.51 5.18
CA LEU A 197 5.93 -5.36 5.75
C LEU A 197 5.46 -6.73 6.28
N PRO A 198 5.34 -6.89 7.61
CA PRO A 198 4.85 -8.13 8.19
C PRO A 198 3.36 -8.34 7.90
N ASP A 199 2.93 -9.59 8.05
CA ASP A 199 1.51 -9.93 8.09
C ASP A 199 0.82 -9.27 9.29
N PHE A 200 -0.49 -9.01 9.17
CA PHE A 200 -1.26 -8.50 10.28
C PHE A 200 -1.50 -9.58 11.34
N SER A 201 -1.35 -9.21 12.62
CA SER A 201 -1.76 -10.06 13.72
C SER A 201 -3.29 -10.17 13.78
N GLN A 202 -3.81 -11.18 14.49
CA GLN A 202 -5.26 -11.32 14.69
C GLN A 202 -5.88 -10.06 15.33
N GLU A 203 -5.17 -9.45 16.27
CA GLU A 203 -5.63 -8.23 16.95
C GLU A 203 -5.61 -7.01 16.03
N GLU A 204 -4.57 -6.86 15.20
CA GLU A 204 -4.47 -5.79 14.21
C GLU A 204 -5.58 -5.89 13.16
N LEU A 205 -5.82 -7.09 12.61
CA LEU A 205 -6.92 -7.33 11.68
C LEU A 205 -8.27 -6.97 12.29
N ARG A 206 -8.53 -7.42 13.53
CA ARG A 206 -9.76 -7.09 14.24
C ARG A 206 -9.93 -5.58 14.42
N ARG A 207 -8.86 -4.86 14.77
CA ARG A 207 -8.88 -3.40 14.95
C ARG A 207 -9.19 -2.69 13.64
N ILE A 208 -8.60 -3.14 12.53
CA ILE A 208 -8.85 -2.56 11.20
C ILE A 208 -10.30 -2.84 10.77
N MET A 209 -10.76 -4.08 10.92
CA MET A 209 -12.12 -4.48 10.52
C MET A 209 -13.21 -3.85 11.39
N ALA A 210 -12.92 -3.49 12.64
CA ALA A 210 -13.87 -2.83 13.53
C ALA A 210 -14.34 -1.47 13.01
N LEU A 211 -13.55 -0.81 12.15
CA LEU A 211 -13.94 0.44 11.48
C LEU A 211 -15.09 0.25 10.48
N ASP A 212 -15.30 -0.98 9.98
CA ASP A 212 -16.36 -1.29 9.02
C ASP A 212 -17.70 -1.60 9.70
N CYS A 213 -17.90 -1.14 10.94
CA CYS A 213 -19.13 -1.38 11.67
C CYS A 213 -20.32 -0.77 10.91
N PRO A 214 -21.38 -1.56 10.60
CA PRO A 214 -22.57 -1.03 9.96
C PRO A 214 -23.26 0.05 10.80
N GLU A 215 -23.82 1.06 10.14
CA GLU A 215 -24.52 2.16 10.79
C GLU A 215 -25.74 1.65 11.59
N GLY A 216 -25.91 2.15 12.82
CA GLY A 216 -27.03 1.79 13.70
C GLY A 216 -26.79 0.59 14.62
N GLN A 217 -25.61 -0.03 14.58
CA GLN A 217 -25.24 -1.14 15.44
C GLN A 217 -24.23 -0.71 16.52
N SER A 218 -24.23 -1.43 17.64
CA SER A 218 -23.29 -1.19 18.73
C SER A 218 -21.87 -1.64 18.36
N GLU A 219 -20.87 -0.78 18.55
CA GLU A 219 -19.45 -1.12 18.32
C GLU A 219 -19.00 -2.31 19.18
N THR A 220 -19.55 -2.44 20.39
CA THR A 220 -19.21 -3.56 21.28
C THR A 220 -19.76 -4.88 20.75
N LEU A 221 -20.97 -4.87 20.17
CA LEU A 221 -21.58 -6.03 19.52
C LEU A 221 -20.75 -6.47 18.32
N TYR A 222 -20.35 -5.53 17.47
CA TYR A 222 -19.55 -5.83 16.28
C TYR A 222 -18.13 -6.31 16.64
N SER A 223 -17.49 -5.71 17.65
CA SER A 223 -16.19 -6.18 18.15
C SER A 223 -16.24 -7.61 18.72
N ASN A 224 -17.31 -7.95 19.44
CA ASN A 224 -17.56 -9.30 19.93
C ASN A 224 -17.76 -10.28 18.77
N TYR A 225 -18.55 -9.91 17.76
CA TYR A 225 -18.72 -10.68 16.53
C TYR A 225 -17.38 -10.92 15.82
N LEU A 226 -16.58 -9.87 15.63
CA LEU A 226 -15.28 -9.99 14.98
C LEU A 226 -14.32 -10.90 15.76
N SER A 227 -14.35 -10.87 17.10
CA SER A 227 -13.55 -11.79 17.92
C SER A 227 -13.90 -13.25 17.63
N LEU A 228 -15.21 -13.55 17.57
CA LEU A 228 -15.74 -14.87 17.26
C LEU A 228 -15.43 -15.29 15.81
N PHE A 229 -15.65 -14.38 14.85
CA PHE A 229 -15.34 -14.60 13.44
C PHE A 229 -13.85 -14.90 13.23
N MET A 230 -12.96 -14.08 13.80
CA MET A 230 -11.52 -14.26 13.69
C MET A 230 -11.04 -15.56 14.33
N SER A 231 -11.70 -16.05 15.38
CA SER A 231 -11.35 -17.35 16.00
C SER A 231 -11.49 -18.54 15.04
N VAL A 232 -12.36 -18.44 14.03
CA VAL A 232 -12.57 -19.50 13.02
C VAL A 232 -11.80 -19.22 11.73
N PHE A 233 -11.83 -17.97 11.23
CA PHE A 233 -11.27 -17.66 9.91
C PHE A 233 -9.75 -17.42 9.92
N TYR A 234 -9.16 -16.95 11.03
CA TYR A 234 -7.74 -16.54 11.05
C TYR A 234 -6.75 -17.69 10.78
N GLN A 235 -7.13 -18.93 11.09
CA GLN A 235 -6.31 -20.11 10.81
C GLN A 235 -6.25 -20.45 9.31
N ILE A 236 -7.20 -19.96 8.52
CA ILE A 236 -7.44 -20.42 7.15
C ILE A 236 -7.26 -19.28 6.14
N CYS A 237 -7.68 -18.06 6.48
CA CYS A 237 -7.53 -16.88 5.65
C CYS A 237 -6.90 -15.73 6.44
N ARG A 238 -5.88 -15.10 5.85
CA ARG A 238 -5.21 -13.90 6.38
C ARG A 238 -5.30 -12.69 5.44
N ASP A 239 -5.98 -12.83 4.30
CA ASP A 239 -6.20 -11.69 3.40
C ASP A 239 -7.28 -10.78 4.00
N LEU A 240 -6.89 -9.57 4.38
CA LEU A 240 -7.78 -8.58 4.98
C LEU A 240 -9.01 -8.29 4.12
N ARG A 241 -8.88 -8.28 2.79
CA ARG A 241 -10.00 -7.97 1.89
C ARG A 241 -11.05 -9.06 1.90
N GLU A 242 -10.62 -10.32 1.85
CA GLU A 242 -11.50 -11.48 1.93
C GLU A 242 -12.15 -11.57 3.31
N LEU A 243 -11.39 -11.33 4.39
CA LEU A 243 -11.93 -11.29 5.75
C LEU A 243 -13.00 -10.20 5.93
N ARG A 244 -12.77 -8.98 5.42
CA ARG A 244 -13.76 -7.89 5.43
C ARG A 244 -15.04 -8.28 4.71
N HIS A 245 -14.91 -8.83 3.50
CA HIS A 245 -16.07 -9.28 2.72
C HIS A 245 -16.87 -10.35 3.45
N MET A 246 -16.21 -11.39 3.96
CA MET A 246 -16.86 -12.50 4.66
C MET A 246 -17.47 -12.09 6.00
N ALA A 247 -16.85 -11.15 6.72
CA ALA A 247 -17.39 -10.60 7.95
C ALA A 247 -18.70 -9.85 7.70
N LEU A 248 -18.74 -8.98 6.69
CA LEU A 248 -19.94 -8.23 6.33
C LEU A 248 -21.07 -9.15 5.82
N LEU A 249 -20.74 -10.16 5.01
CA LEU A 249 -21.72 -11.11 4.48
C LEU A 249 -22.44 -11.91 5.57
N ASN A 250 -21.71 -12.32 6.62
CA ASN A 250 -22.26 -13.16 7.67
C ASN A 250 -22.83 -12.37 8.86
N PHE A 251 -22.56 -11.06 8.95
CA PHE A 251 -23.03 -10.24 10.06
C PHE A 251 -24.57 -10.14 10.18
N PRO A 252 -25.37 -10.04 9.10
CA PRO A 252 -26.83 -10.07 9.21
C PRO A 252 -27.38 -11.32 9.89
N LYS A 253 -26.76 -12.49 9.65
CA LYS A 253 -27.13 -13.75 10.31
C LYS A 253 -26.70 -13.81 11.78
N TYR A 254 -25.73 -13.00 12.17
CA TYR A 254 -25.32 -12.88 13.56
C TYR A 254 -26.38 -12.15 14.38
N ILE A 255 -26.93 -11.06 13.82
CA ILE A 255 -27.89 -10.19 14.50
C ILE A 255 -29.35 -10.69 14.41
N GLU A 256 -29.65 -11.62 13.50
CA GLU A 256 -31.00 -12.18 13.31
C GLU A 256 -31.71 -12.62 14.62
N PRO A 257 -31.05 -13.31 15.58
CA PRO A 257 -31.69 -13.66 16.85
C PRO A 257 -31.99 -12.46 17.75
N ILE A 258 -31.25 -11.36 17.61
CA ILE A 258 -31.47 -10.10 18.34
C ILE A 258 -32.66 -9.37 17.74
N GLU A 259 -32.73 -9.28 16.41
CA GLU A 259 -33.85 -8.67 15.69
C GLU A 259 -35.18 -9.40 15.96
N LYS A 260 -35.14 -10.73 16.13
CA LYS A 260 -36.29 -11.56 16.51
C LYS A 260 -36.66 -11.46 18.00
N GLY A 261 -35.87 -10.76 18.82
CA GLY A 261 -36.08 -10.66 20.27
C GLY A 261 -35.80 -11.97 21.03
N GLU A 262 -35.13 -12.93 20.39
CA GLU A 262 -34.82 -14.22 21.00
C GLU A 262 -33.54 -14.16 21.86
N ALA A 263 -32.64 -13.22 21.58
CA ALA A 263 -31.36 -13.06 22.28
C ALA A 263 -31.07 -11.58 22.56
N THR A 264 -30.28 -11.32 23.59
CA THR A 264 -29.72 -9.98 23.88
C THR A 264 -28.27 -9.89 23.39
N GLU A 265 -27.73 -8.66 23.30
CA GLU A 265 -26.32 -8.43 22.93
C GLU A 265 -25.32 -9.13 23.86
N ASN A 266 -25.72 -9.41 25.11
CA ASN A 266 -24.90 -10.08 26.11
C ASN A 266 -24.90 -11.62 25.97
N ASP A 267 -25.82 -12.19 25.18
CA ASP A 267 -25.98 -13.64 25.00
C ASP A 267 -24.98 -14.22 23.97
N SER A 268 -23.69 -13.89 24.14
CA SER A 268 -22.58 -14.28 23.26
C SER A 268 -22.59 -15.77 22.87
N ARG A 269 -22.91 -16.67 23.82
CA ARG A 269 -22.99 -18.12 23.57
C ARG A 269 -24.15 -18.51 22.65
N LYS A 270 -25.30 -17.84 22.77
CA LYS A 270 -26.50 -18.11 21.97
C LYS A 270 -26.29 -17.61 20.53
N LEU A 271 -25.73 -16.41 20.40
CA LEU A 271 -25.37 -15.83 19.10
C LEU A 271 -24.29 -16.66 18.39
N TRP A 272 -23.28 -17.14 19.13
CA TRP A 272 -22.25 -18.02 18.57
C TRP A 272 -22.85 -19.32 18.04
N ARG A 273 -23.70 -20.00 18.82
CA ARG A 273 -24.36 -21.24 18.38
C ARG A 273 -25.20 -21.08 17.12
N ASN A 274 -25.80 -19.89 16.94
CA ASN A 274 -26.56 -19.58 15.73
C ASN A 274 -25.64 -19.46 14.51
N ILE A 275 -24.55 -18.69 14.62
CA ILE A 275 -23.72 -18.35 13.47
C ILE A 275 -22.62 -19.37 13.16
N GLU A 276 -22.11 -20.12 14.15
CA GLU A 276 -21.03 -21.10 13.99
C GLU A 276 -21.23 -22.06 12.79
N PRO A 277 -22.39 -22.73 12.60
CA PRO A 277 -22.58 -23.61 11.45
C PRO A 277 -22.56 -22.85 10.12
N HIS A 278 -23.05 -21.60 10.11
CA HIS A 278 -23.00 -20.75 8.93
C HIS A 278 -21.56 -20.33 8.59
N LEU A 279 -20.75 -19.98 9.59
CA LEU A 279 -19.34 -19.66 9.39
C LEU A 279 -18.56 -20.88 8.88
N LYS A 280 -18.78 -22.07 9.44
CA LYS A 280 -18.14 -23.30 8.98
C LYS A 280 -18.51 -23.65 7.54
N LYS A 281 -19.77 -23.45 7.15
CA LYS A 281 -20.22 -23.62 5.75
C LYS A 281 -19.58 -22.58 4.84
N ALA A 282 -19.62 -21.31 5.24
CA ALA A 282 -19.02 -20.20 4.50
C ALA A 282 -17.51 -20.42 4.30
N LEU A 283 -16.84 -20.99 5.31
CA LEU A 283 -15.42 -21.31 5.30
C LEU A 283 -15.04 -22.33 4.21
N GLN A 284 -15.88 -23.34 3.97
CA GLN A 284 -15.67 -24.31 2.89
C GLN A 284 -15.81 -23.70 1.49
N THR A 285 -16.50 -22.57 1.39
CA THR A 285 -16.79 -21.87 0.13
C THR A 285 -15.96 -20.59 -0.09
N VAL A 286 -15.06 -20.22 0.84
CA VAL A 286 -14.30 -18.96 0.82
C VAL A 286 -13.61 -18.71 -0.52
N TYR A 287 -13.01 -19.74 -1.11
CA TYR A 287 -12.28 -19.62 -2.38
C TYR A 287 -13.12 -19.94 -3.61
N LEU A 288 -14.33 -20.47 -3.44
CA LEU A 288 -15.19 -20.86 -4.55
C LEU A 288 -16.00 -19.69 -5.11
N ARG A 289 -16.10 -18.55 -4.40
CA ARG A 289 -16.96 -17.40 -4.78
C ARG A 289 -18.39 -17.80 -5.15
N GLU A 290 -18.88 -18.95 -4.68
CA GLU A 290 -20.20 -19.48 -5.02
C GLU A 290 -21.33 -18.85 -4.19
N VAL A 291 -21.00 -18.14 -3.10
CA VAL A 291 -21.99 -17.61 -2.13
C VAL A 291 -22.50 -16.22 -2.50
N SER A 292 -22.18 -15.70 -3.69
CA SER A 292 -22.64 -14.39 -4.18
C SER A 292 -23.82 -14.48 -5.15
N ARG A 293 -24.85 -15.26 -4.82
CA ARG A 293 -26.15 -15.24 -5.50
C ARG A 293 -27.31 -15.34 -4.53
#